data_AF-A0A957NTW5-F1
#
_entry.id   AF-A0A957NTW5-F1
#
_cell.length_a   1.000
_cell.length_b   1.000
_cell.length_c   1.000
_cell.angle_alpha   90.00
_cell.angle_beta   90.00
_cell.angle_gamma   90.00
#
_symmetry.space_group_name_H-M   'P 1'
#
loop_
_entity.id
_entity.type
_entity.pdbx_description
1 polymer ?
#
loop_
_entity_poly.entity_id
_entity_poly.type
_entity_poly.pdbx_seq_one_letter_code
_entity_poly.pdbx_strand_id
1 'polypeptide(L)'
;MPIQLLPPDVAAKIAAGEVVERPANVAKELLENSLDAGATEIRVEIRDGGQRLLRVIDNGHGMVADEAQLALERHATSKLQTADDRNQIITFGFRGEALYSIAAVSQLTLTTRHQSEPFGVQLRVEGGMIVANQRAGTPVGTIISVEHLFYNVPARKKFLRKASTEAGQISAVVQRYALAYPDRRFSFVNDGRLVFQSTGSGDLYDVLVKVYGLENARLMSPVGNVALGFQLANQDDPTAPTGLEQDDALALDVDFMMVEQEPVAQPASGSQAPSPILVFGYASVPTLPRANRNTINIF
;
A
#
# COMPACT_ATOMS: atom_id res chain seq x y z
N MET A 1 16.35 -17.34 -34.41
CA MET A 1 15.66 -18.25 -33.47
C MET A 1 14.17 -18.22 -33.78
N PRO A 2 13.44 -19.36 -33.76
CA PRO A 2 12.00 -19.37 -33.95
C PRO A 2 11.26 -18.77 -32.75
N ILE A 3 10.10 -18.16 -32.99
CA ILE A 3 9.22 -17.63 -31.93
C ILE A 3 8.59 -18.82 -31.20
N GLN A 4 8.63 -18.83 -29.86
CA GLN A 4 8.08 -19.90 -29.02
C GLN A 4 7.26 -19.30 -27.85
N LEU A 5 6.23 -20.02 -27.43
CA LEU A 5 5.50 -19.72 -26.20
C LEU A 5 6.41 -19.92 -24.99
N LEU A 6 6.37 -18.97 -24.06
CA LEU A 6 7.10 -19.10 -22.80
C LEU A 6 6.45 -20.18 -21.92
N PRO A 7 7.25 -20.98 -21.20
CA PRO A 7 6.73 -21.82 -20.13
C PRO A 7 5.94 -20.99 -19.11
N PRO A 8 4.83 -21.50 -18.55
CA PRO A 8 3.98 -20.74 -17.62
C PRO A 8 4.74 -20.16 -16.42
N ASP A 9 5.72 -20.89 -15.87
CA ASP A 9 6.51 -20.45 -14.73
C ASP A 9 7.46 -19.29 -15.10
N VAL A 10 7.99 -19.28 -16.32
CA VAL A 10 8.84 -18.20 -16.83
C VAL A 10 8.00 -16.95 -17.07
N ALA A 11 6.83 -17.08 -17.69
CA ALA A 11 5.89 -15.97 -17.87
C ALA A 11 5.45 -15.38 -16.52
N ALA A 12 5.21 -16.24 -15.52
CA ALA A 12 4.90 -15.82 -14.15
C ALA A 12 6.01 -15.01 -13.51
N LYS A 13 7.27 -15.49 -13.58
CA LYS A 13 8.41 -14.77 -13.01
C LYS A 13 8.68 -13.44 -13.71
N ILE A 14 8.46 -13.35 -15.03
CA ILE A 14 8.62 -12.09 -15.77
C ILE A 14 7.59 -11.07 -15.27
N ALA A 15 6.29 -11.39 -15.37
CA ALA A 15 5.19 -10.53 -14.92
C ALA A 15 5.34 -10.13 -13.45
N ALA A 16 5.73 -11.08 -12.60
CA ALA A 16 5.84 -10.87 -11.16
C ALA A 16 6.82 -9.77 -10.75
N GLY A 17 7.75 -9.33 -11.61
CA GLY A 17 8.53 -8.13 -11.28
C GLY A 17 8.60 -7.12 -12.39
N GLU A 18 7.53 -7.06 -13.18
CA GLU A 18 6.92 -5.76 -13.50
C GLU A 18 6.04 -5.29 -12.31
N VAL A 19 5.42 -6.22 -11.58
CA VAL A 19 4.54 -5.90 -10.42
C VAL A 19 5.31 -5.73 -9.11
N VAL A 20 6.28 -6.61 -8.82
CA VAL A 20 7.07 -6.60 -7.59
C VAL A 20 8.55 -6.37 -7.89
N GLU A 21 8.99 -5.14 -7.70
CA GLU A 21 10.40 -4.75 -7.91
C GLU A 21 11.23 -4.86 -6.62
N ARG A 22 10.69 -4.43 -5.48
CA ARG A 22 11.41 -4.30 -4.21
C ARG A 22 10.51 -4.62 -3.00
N PRO A 23 11.08 -4.92 -1.81
CA PRO A 23 10.33 -5.18 -0.59
C PRO A 23 9.30 -4.09 -0.22
N ALA A 24 9.58 -2.82 -0.52
CA ALA A 24 8.64 -1.72 -0.24
C ALA A 24 7.35 -1.81 -1.07
N ASN A 25 7.42 -2.26 -2.34
CA ASN A 25 6.23 -2.52 -3.16
C ASN A 25 5.38 -3.63 -2.56
N VAL A 26 6.01 -4.72 -2.09
CA VAL A 26 5.32 -5.80 -1.38
C VAL A 26 4.61 -5.27 -0.13
N ALA A 27 5.31 -4.48 0.70
CA ALA A 27 4.71 -3.89 1.90
C ALA A 27 3.49 -3.02 1.55
N LYS A 28 3.60 -2.17 0.53
CA LYS A 28 2.50 -1.31 0.04
C LYS A 28 1.27 -2.15 -0.30
N GLU A 29 1.40 -3.13 -1.19
CA GLU A 29 0.28 -3.95 -1.66
C GLU A 29 -0.39 -4.74 -0.51
N LEU A 30 0.41 -5.24 0.44
CA LEU A 30 -0.14 -5.97 1.60
C LEU A 30 -0.83 -5.03 2.61
N LEU A 31 -0.31 -3.81 2.81
CA LEU A 31 -0.96 -2.78 3.64
C LEU A 31 -2.30 -2.36 3.03
N GLU A 32 -2.33 -2.13 1.72
CA GLU A 32 -3.54 -1.78 0.97
C GLU A 32 -4.61 -2.87 1.08
N ASN A 33 -4.21 -4.13 0.92
CA ASN A 33 -5.14 -5.25 1.13
C ASN A 33 -5.65 -5.33 2.58
N SER A 34 -4.82 -4.96 3.56
CA SER A 34 -5.25 -4.91 4.96
C SER A 34 -6.30 -3.80 5.19
N LEU A 35 -6.09 -2.63 4.58
CA LEU A 35 -7.00 -1.50 4.64
C LEU A 35 -8.33 -1.79 3.94
N ASP A 36 -8.27 -2.35 2.73
CA ASP A 36 -9.44 -2.81 1.98
C ASP A 36 -10.24 -3.86 2.77
N ALA A 37 -9.56 -4.68 3.59
CA ALA A 37 -10.21 -5.65 4.49
C ALA A 37 -10.80 -5.02 5.77
N GLY A 38 -10.78 -3.69 5.90
CA GLY A 38 -11.33 -2.97 7.04
C GLY A 38 -10.49 -3.04 8.31
N ALA A 39 -9.21 -3.39 8.22
CA ALA A 39 -8.36 -3.54 9.41
C ALA A 39 -8.17 -2.23 10.18
N THR A 40 -8.34 -2.27 11.50
CA THR A 40 -8.10 -1.13 12.40
C THR A 40 -6.71 -1.14 13.03
N GLU A 41 -6.06 -2.31 13.06
CA GLU A 41 -4.69 -2.50 13.49
C GLU A 41 -3.92 -3.30 12.44
N ILE A 42 -2.80 -2.76 11.99
CA ILE A 42 -1.92 -3.37 10.99
C ILE A 42 -0.49 -3.34 11.50
N ARG A 43 0.16 -4.50 11.55
CA ARG A 43 1.55 -4.66 11.95
C ARG A 43 2.39 -5.20 10.80
N VAL A 44 3.46 -4.47 10.49
CA VAL A 44 4.48 -4.87 9.52
C VAL A 44 5.75 -5.29 10.26
N GLU A 45 6.21 -6.51 10.05
CA GLU A 45 7.45 -7.03 10.61
C GLU A 45 8.42 -7.41 9.50
N ILE A 46 9.67 -6.98 9.59
CA ILE A 46 10.70 -7.32 8.62
C ILE A 46 11.95 -7.92 9.26
N ARG A 47 12.67 -8.69 8.47
CA ARG A 47 14.05 -9.12 8.72
C ARG A 47 14.92 -8.89 7.51
N ASP A 48 16.14 -8.40 7.74
CA ASP A 48 17.12 -8.15 6.68
C ASP A 48 16.54 -7.30 5.53
N GLY A 49 15.96 -6.15 5.87
CA GLY A 49 15.37 -5.24 4.89
C GLY A 49 14.14 -5.79 4.14
N GLY A 50 13.48 -6.83 4.67
CA GLY A 50 12.34 -7.47 4.02
C GLY A 50 12.73 -8.59 3.05
N GLN A 51 14.03 -8.86 2.86
CA GLN A 51 14.49 -9.91 1.95
C GLN A 51 14.32 -11.30 2.55
N ARG A 52 14.62 -11.43 3.85
CA ARG A 52 14.49 -12.69 4.57
C ARG A 52 13.06 -12.94 5.04
N LEU A 53 12.43 -11.91 5.60
CA LEU A 53 11.04 -11.94 6.02
C LEU A 53 10.43 -10.54 5.84
N LEU A 54 9.25 -10.48 5.24
CA LEU A 54 8.31 -9.37 5.33
C LEU A 54 6.96 -9.97 5.71
N ARG A 55 6.43 -9.60 6.87
CA ARG A 55 5.16 -10.08 7.37
C ARG A 55 4.22 -8.92 7.62
N VAL A 56 2.98 -9.04 7.14
CA VAL A 56 1.88 -8.12 7.47
C VAL A 56 0.82 -8.91 8.23
N ILE A 57 0.41 -8.37 9.38
CA ILE A 57 -0.60 -8.91 10.27
C ILE A 57 -1.67 -7.85 10.42
N ASP A 58 -2.92 -8.20 10.13
CA ASP A 58 -4.06 -7.31 10.27
C ASP A 58 -5.18 -7.98 11.07
N ASN A 59 -6.10 -7.15 11.56
CA ASN A 59 -7.33 -7.57 12.22
C ASN A 59 -8.58 -7.28 11.36
N GLY A 60 -8.43 -7.29 10.03
CA GLY A 60 -9.54 -7.09 9.11
C GLY A 60 -10.54 -8.24 9.14
N HIS A 61 -11.50 -8.26 8.21
CA HIS A 61 -12.54 -9.28 8.19
C HIS A 61 -12.03 -10.71 7.91
N GLY A 62 -10.83 -10.87 7.35
CA GLY A 62 -10.25 -12.16 6.96
C GLY A 62 -10.87 -12.75 5.70
N MET A 63 -10.37 -13.90 5.22
CA MET A 63 -10.91 -14.61 4.06
C MET A 63 -11.53 -15.94 4.49
N VAL A 64 -12.59 -16.35 3.79
CA VAL A 64 -13.15 -17.70 3.92
C VAL A 64 -12.16 -18.71 3.31
N ALA A 65 -12.10 -19.93 3.82
CA ALA A 65 -11.10 -20.92 3.40
C ALA A 65 -11.04 -21.15 1.87
N ASP A 66 -12.18 -21.22 1.20
CA ASP A 66 -12.27 -21.43 -0.25
C ASP A 66 -11.79 -20.19 -1.04
N GLU A 67 -12.06 -18.99 -0.52
CA GLU A 67 -11.60 -17.72 -1.12
C GLU A 67 -10.10 -17.49 -0.90
N ALA A 68 -9.55 -17.94 0.22
CA ALA A 68 -8.13 -17.83 0.51
C ALA A 68 -7.27 -18.58 -0.53
N GLN A 69 -7.76 -19.72 -1.02
CA GLN A 69 -7.11 -20.45 -2.10
C GLN A 69 -7.26 -19.69 -3.43
N LEU A 70 -8.45 -19.17 -3.71
CA LEU A 70 -8.71 -18.39 -4.92
C LEU A 70 -7.89 -17.10 -4.99
N ALA A 71 -7.66 -16.42 -3.86
CA ALA A 71 -6.86 -15.19 -3.77
C ALA A 71 -5.38 -15.39 -4.21
N LEU A 72 -4.92 -16.63 -4.30
CA LEU A 72 -3.59 -16.99 -4.79
C LEU A 72 -3.56 -17.32 -6.29
N GLU A 73 -4.69 -17.27 -6.99
CA GLU A 73 -4.78 -17.46 -8.44
C GLU A 73 -4.64 -16.13 -9.21
N ARG A 74 -4.25 -16.21 -10.49
CA ARG A 74 -4.24 -15.02 -11.34
C ARG A 74 -5.66 -14.53 -11.61
N HIS A 75 -5.81 -13.21 -11.69
CA HIS A 75 -7.07 -12.55 -12.07
C HIS A 75 -8.23 -12.84 -11.11
N ALA A 76 -7.91 -13.27 -9.89
CA ALA A 76 -8.87 -13.47 -8.82
C ALA A 76 -8.95 -12.20 -7.98
N THR A 77 -10.10 -11.52 -8.03
CA THR A 77 -10.38 -10.33 -7.23
C THR A 77 -11.82 -10.36 -6.75
N SER A 78 -12.07 -9.93 -5.51
CA SER A 78 -13.42 -9.69 -5.00
C SER A 78 -13.92 -8.27 -5.29
N LYS A 79 -13.07 -7.42 -5.89
CA LYS A 79 -13.26 -5.96 -5.96
C LYS A 79 -13.76 -5.43 -7.31
N LEU A 80 -13.80 -6.28 -8.34
CA LEU A 80 -14.38 -5.95 -9.65
C LEU A 80 -15.26 -7.12 -10.13
N GLN A 81 -16.49 -6.83 -10.50
CA GLN A 81 -17.44 -7.79 -11.07
C GLN A 81 -17.77 -7.49 -12.53
N THR A 82 -17.62 -6.22 -12.96
CA THR A 82 -17.92 -5.78 -14.33
C THR A 82 -16.83 -4.88 -14.91
N ALA A 83 -16.82 -4.72 -16.25
CA ALA A 83 -15.88 -3.82 -16.93
C ALA A 83 -16.10 -2.34 -16.59
N ASP A 84 -17.31 -1.97 -16.16
CA ASP A 84 -17.67 -0.60 -15.78
C ASP A 84 -17.19 -0.23 -14.37
N ASP A 85 -16.99 -1.23 -13.48
CA ASP A 85 -16.42 -1.05 -12.14
C ASP A 85 -14.99 -0.48 -12.19
N ARG A 86 -14.29 -0.64 -13.34
CA ARG A 86 -12.95 -0.07 -13.57
C ARG A 86 -12.94 1.46 -13.51
N ASN A 87 -14.06 2.11 -13.76
CA ASN A 87 -14.18 3.57 -13.75
C ASN A 87 -14.62 4.12 -12.37
N GLN A 88 -14.91 3.24 -11.40
CA GLN A 88 -15.35 3.56 -10.04
C GLN A 88 -14.48 2.84 -9.00
N ILE A 89 -13.17 3.09 -9.03
CA ILE A 89 -12.23 2.38 -8.15
C ILE A 89 -12.31 2.99 -6.74
N ILE A 90 -13.00 2.28 -5.82
CA ILE A 90 -13.15 2.61 -4.39
C ILE A 90 -12.24 1.71 -3.51
N THR A 91 -11.32 0.94 -4.12
CA THR A 91 -10.41 0.02 -3.40
C THR A 91 -9.00 0.11 -3.96
N PHE A 92 -7.99 -0.05 -3.10
CA PHE A 92 -6.58 0.16 -3.51
C PHE A 92 -6.06 -0.86 -4.52
N GLY A 93 -6.49 -2.11 -4.44
CA GLY A 93 -5.97 -3.19 -5.30
C GLY A 93 -7.06 -3.92 -6.07
N PHE A 94 -7.33 -3.56 -7.33
CA PHE A 94 -8.44 -4.13 -8.11
C PHE A 94 -8.04 -5.27 -9.07
N ARG A 95 -6.75 -5.43 -9.37
CA ARG A 95 -6.27 -6.31 -10.46
C ARG A 95 -6.24 -7.80 -10.13
N GLY A 96 -6.29 -8.18 -8.85
CA GLY A 96 -6.20 -9.59 -8.45
C GLY A 96 -4.86 -10.25 -8.80
N GLU A 97 -3.79 -9.46 -8.91
CA GLU A 97 -2.47 -9.94 -9.39
C GLU A 97 -1.35 -9.80 -8.37
N ALA A 98 -1.54 -8.97 -7.33
CA ALA A 98 -0.46 -8.64 -6.39
C ALA A 98 -0.01 -9.86 -5.58
N LEU A 99 -0.95 -10.56 -4.94
CA LEU A 99 -0.64 -11.71 -4.08
C LEU A 99 -0.06 -12.88 -4.89
N TYR A 100 -0.64 -13.17 -6.06
CA TYR A 100 -0.10 -14.15 -7.01
C TYR A 100 1.35 -13.79 -7.41
N SER A 101 1.61 -12.54 -7.79
CA SER A 101 2.93 -12.08 -8.23
C SER A 101 3.97 -12.22 -7.12
N ILE A 102 3.61 -11.83 -5.90
CA ILE A 102 4.48 -11.97 -4.73
C ILE A 102 4.78 -13.45 -4.48
N ALA A 103 3.77 -14.32 -4.50
CA ALA A 103 3.93 -15.75 -4.27
C ALA A 103 4.79 -16.44 -5.34
N ALA A 104 4.74 -15.99 -6.60
CA ALA A 104 5.54 -16.53 -7.71
C ALA A 104 7.06 -16.35 -7.51
N VAL A 105 7.47 -15.34 -6.74
CA VAL A 105 8.89 -14.98 -6.53
C VAL A 105 9.34 -15.08 -5.07
N SER A 106 8.57 -15.74 -4.21
CA SER A 106 8.87 -15.88 -2.79
C SER A 106 8.42 -17.24 -2.24
N GLN A 107 8.68 -17.45 -0.95
CA GLN A 107 8.02 -18.47 -0.15
C GLN A 107 6.98 -17.77 0.73
N LEU A 108 5.72 -17.84 0.32
CA LEU A 108 4.62 -17.13 0.96
C LEU A 108 3.84 -18.06 1.89
N THR A 109 3.51 -17.57 3.09
CA THR A 109 2.56 -18.21 4.00
C THR A 109 1.41 -17.25 4.26
N LEU A 110 0.21 -17.65 3.84
CA LEU A 110 -1.04 -16.95 4.15
C LEU A 110 -1.73 -17.69 5.29
N THR A 111 -2.07 -17.02 6.37
CA THR A 111 -2.92 -17.54 7.44
C THR A 111 -4.06 -16.56 7.65
N THR A 112 -5.30 -17.02 7.57
CA THR A 112 -6.47 -16.14 7.64
C THR A 112 -7.65 -16.86 8.26
N ARG A 113 -8.54 -16.11 8.90
CA ARG A 113 -9.83 -16.60 9.37
C ARG A 113 -10.88 -15.52 9.19
N HIS A 114 -11.93 -15.85 8.43
CA HIS A 114 -13.10 -14.99 8.37
C HIS A 114 -13.93 -15.06 9.66
N GLN A 115 -14.62 -13.97 10.03
CA GLN A 115 -15.43 -13.92 11.25
C GLN A 115 -16.56 -14.97 11.32
N SER A 116 -17.03 -15.45 10.16
CA SER A 116 -18.07 -16.48 10.08
C SER A 116 -17.55 -17.90 10.23
N GLU A 117 -16.23 -18.11 10.28
CA GLU A 117 -15.62 -19.44 10.32
C GLU A 117 -15.10 -19.80 11.72
N PRO A 118 -15.34 -21.04 12.18
CA PRO A 118 -14.91 -21.49 13.51
C PRO A 118 -13.39 -21.69 13.63
N PHE A 119 -12.69 -21.87 12.51
CA PHE A 119 -11.24 -22.02 12.41
C PHE A 119 -10.73 -21.33 11.15
N GLY A 120 -9.44 -20.98 11.13
CA GLY A 120 -8.82 -20.40 9.95
C GLY A 120 -8.19 -21.46 9.04
N VAL A 121 -7.60 -20.98 7.96
CA VAL A 121 -6.78 -21.75 7.03
C VAL A 121 -5.37 -21.18 6.98
N GLN A 122 -4.39 -22.05 6.75
CA GLN A 122 -3.03 -21.68 6.42
C GLN A 122 -2.64 -22.33 5.10
N LEU A 123 -2.22 -21.49 4.16
CA LEU A 123 -1.71 -21.87 2.85
C LEU A 123 -0.21 -21.56 2.78
N ARG A 124 0.58 -22.52 2.32
CA ARG A 124 1.99 -22.35 1.99
C ARG A 124 2.17 -22.40 0.49
N VAL A 125 2.80 -21.38 -0.05
CA VAL A 125 3.06 -21.22 -1.48
C VAL A 125 4.56 -21.07 -1.70
N GLU A 126 5.12 -21.83 -2.63
CA GLU A 126 6.54 -21.72 -2.99
C GLU A 126 6.66 -21.57 -4.49
N GLY A 127 7.17 -20.41 -4.94
CA GLY A 127 7.33 -20.13 -6.36
C GLY A 127 6.02 -20.18 -7.15
N GLY A 128 4.91 -19.78 -6.52
CA GLY A 128 3.56 -19.75 -7.10
C GLY A 128 2.79 -21.06 -6.98
N MET A 129 3.36 -22.12 -6.41
CA MET A 129 2.68 -23.41 -6.22
C MET A 129 2.25 -23.59 -4.77
N ILE A 130 0.98 -23.93 -4.52
CA ILE A 130 0.50 -24.28 -3.19
C ILE A 130 1.08 -25.65 -2.81
N VAL A 131 1.90 -25.68 -1.76
CA VAL A 131 2.57 -26.90 -1.27
C VAL A 131 1.98 -27.42 0.04
N ALA A 132 1.22 -26.60 0.76
CA ALA A 132 0.45 -27.04 1.92
C ALA A 132 -0.84 -26.22 2.06
N ASN A 133 -1.91 -26.89 2.46
CA ASN A 133 -3.19 -26.30 2.85
C ASN A 133 -3.67 -27.03 4.10
N GLN A 134 -3.76 -26.32 5.23
CA GLN A 134 -4.12 -26.91 6.51
C GLN A 134 -5.00 -25.98 7.34
N ARG A 135 -5.81 -26.56 8.23
CA ARG A 135 -6.56 -25.78 9.23
C ARG A 135 -5.60 -25.10 10.20
N ALA A 136 -5.93 -23.90 10.63
CA ALA A 136 -5.13 -23.09 11.53
C ALA A 136 -5.97 -22.50 12.68
N GLY A 137 -5.40 -22.52 13.88
CA GLY A 137 -5.91 -21.73 15.00
C GLY A 137 -5.35 -20.31 14.95
N THR A 138 -6.14 -19.36 14.49
CA THR A 138 -5.76 -17.93 14.37
C THR A 138 -6.96 -17.06 14.73
N PRO A 139 -6.80 -15.84 15.29
CA PRO A 139 -7.89 -14.87 15.42
C PRO A 139 -8.46 -14.44 14.06
N VAL A 140 -9.57 -13.70 14.07
CA VAL A 140 -10.12 -13.06 12.85
C VAL A 140 -9.08 -12.07 12.31
N GLY A 141 -8.94 -12.03 10.99
CA GLY A 141 -7.95 -11.22 10.30
C GLY A 141 -7.02 -12.06 9.42
N THR A 142 -5.97 -11.43 8.92
CA THR A 142 -5.04 -12.06 7.99
C THR A 142 -3.58 -11.85 8.40
N ILE A 143 -2.76 -12.87 8.17
CA ILE A 143 -1.31 -12.84 8.33
C ILE A 143 -0.71 -13.32 7.01
N ILE A 144 0.04 -12.45 6.34
CA ILE A 144 0.80 -12.79 5.14
C ILE A 144 2.28 -12.68 5.49
N SER A 145 3.00 -13.80 5.40
CA SER A 145 4.46 -13.85 5.58
C SER A 145 5.12 -14.17 4.25
N VAL A 146 5.92 -13.23 3.75
CA VAL A 146 6.73 -13.34 2.53
C VAL A 146 8.16 -13.62 2.96
N GLU A 147 8.64 -14.84 2.72
CA GLU A 147 9.98 -15.28 3.06
C GLU A 147 10.84 -15.44 1.80
N HIS A 148 12.13 -15.16 1.94
CA HIS A 148 13.12 -15.34 0.88
C HIS A 148 12.69 -14.70 -0.46
N LEU A 149 12.37 -13.40 -0.44
CA LEU A 149 11.96 -12.68 -1.64
C LEU A 149 13.04 -12.78 -2.74
N PHE A 150 12.60 -13.07 -3.96
CA PHE A 150 13.42 -13.33 -5.15
C PHE A 150 14.38 -14.53 -5.05
N TYR A 151 14.14 -15.51 -4.16
CA TYR A 151 15.00 -16.70 -4.05
C TYR A 151 15.16 -17.46 -5.37
N ASN A 152 14.10 -17.50 -6.19
CA ASN A 152 14.05 -18.17 -7.49
C ASN A 152 14.29 -17.20 -8.68
N VAL A 153 14.64 -15.92 -8.41
CA VAL A 153 15.01 -14.92 -9.43
C VAL A 153 16.31 -14.19 -9.02
N PRO A 154 17.49 -14.84 -9.14
CA PRO A 154 18.75 -14.34 -8.58
C PRO A 154 19.20 -12.99 -9.13
N ALA A 155 18.88 -12.68 -10.40
CA ALA A 155 19.20 -11.40 -11.00
C ALA A 155 18.52 -10.25 -10.23
N ARG A 156 17.20 -10.35 -9.96
CA ARG A 156 16.45 -9.37 -9.16
C ARG A 156 16.97 -9.27 -7.73
N LYS A 157 17.28 -10.41 -7.11
CA LYS A 157 17.88 -10.42 -5.77
C LYS A 157 19.17 -9.59 -5.69
N LYS A 158 19.99 -9.58 -6.75
CA LYS A 158 21.22 -8.77 -6.85
C LYS A 158 20.96 -7.27 -7.06
N PHE A 159 19.80 -6.88 -7.58
CA PHE A 159 19.42 -5.47 -7.78
C PHE A 159 18.90 -4.81 -6.49
N LEU A 160 18.58 -5.61 -5.47
CA LEU A 160 18.20 -5.08 -4.16
C LEU A 160 19.34 -4.26 -3.55
N ARG A 161 18.97 -3.15 -2.92
CA ARG A 161 19.91 -2.31 -2.18
C ARG A 161 20.26 -2.97 -0.85
N LYS A 162 21.13 -2.31 -0.08
CA LYS A 162 21.47 -2.76 1.27
C LYS A 162 20.20 -2.87 2.13
N ALA A 163 20.17 -3.84 3.03
CA ALA A 163 19.03 -4.11 3.91
C ALA A 163 18.52 -2.87 4.66
N SER A 164 19.43 -1.99 5.10
CA SER A 164 19.06 -0.73 5.75
C SER A 164 18.30 0.24 4.83
N THR A 165 18.67 0.31 3.54
CA THR A 165 17.99 1.13 2.55
C THR A 165 16.58 0.59 2.25
N GLU A 166 16.45 -0.73 2.07
CA GLU A 166 15.14 -1.36 1.86
C GLU A 166 14.23 -1.18 3.09
N ALA A 167 14.77 -1.38 4.31
CA ALA A 167 14.04 -1.15 5.55
C ALA A 167 13.57 0.30 5.69
N GLY A 168 14.40 1.27 5.30
CA GLY A 168 14.02 2.69 5.30
C GLY A 168 12.87 2.99 4.34
N GLN A 169 12.85 2.37 3.17
CA GLN A 169 11.76 2.52 2.21
C GLN A 169 10.45 1.91 2.72
N ILE A 170 10.49 0.71 3.31
CA ILE A 170 9.31 0.10 3.94
C ILE A 170 8.81 1.00 5.09
N SER A 171 9.71 1.52 5.93
CA SER A 171 9.35 2.44 7.01
C SER A 171 8.64 3.69 6.48
N ALA A 172 9.12 4.26 5.38
CA ALA A 172 8.50 5.43 4.76
C ALA A 172 7.09 5.11 4.24
N VAL A 173 6.89 3.95 3.62
CA VAL A 173 5.57 3.49 3.18
C VAL A 173 4.62 3.37 4.38
N VAL A 174 5.01 2.67 5.45
CA VAL A 174 4.17 2.50 6.65
C VAL A 174 3.81 3.86 7.27
N GLN A 175 4.77 4.79 7.37
CA GLN A 175 4.52 6.12 7.93
C GLN A 175 3.57 6.94 7.06
N ARG A 176 3.65 6.85 5.73
CA ARG A 176 2.72 7.51 4.81
C ARG A 176 1.29 7.00 4.99
N TYR A 177 1.08 5.68 5.08
CA TYR A 177 -0.26 5.15 5.36
C TYR A 177 -0.76 5.55 6.75
N ALA A 178 0.11 5.62 7.76
CA ALA A 178 -0.30 6.11 9.07
C ALA A 178 -0.77 7.58 9.04
N LEU A 179 -0.15 8.41 8.21
CA LEU A 179 -0.57 9.81 8.01
C LEU A 179 -1.90 9.89 7.25
N ALA A 180 -2.10 9.05 6.23
CA ALA A 180 -3.34 9.00 5.46
C ALA A 180 -4.52 8.42 6.26
N TYR A 181 -4.25 7.53 7.21
CA TYR A 181 -5.25 6.80 8.01
C TYR A 181 -4.98 6.96 9.51
N PRO A 182 -5.16 8.17 10.10
CA PRO A 182 -4.82 8.44 11.49
C PRO A 182 -5.71 7.69 12.49
N ASP A 183 -6.88 7.23 12.06
CA ASP A 183 -7.81 6.37 12.81
C ASP A 183 -7.35 4.91 12.87
N ARG A 184 -6.33 4.52 12.09
CA ARG A 184 -5.78 3.16 12.05
C ARG A 184 -4.44 3.08 12.76
N ARG A 185 -4.24 1.98 13.50
CA ARG A 185 -3.00 1.73 14.24
C ARG A 185 -2.02 0.95 13.39
N PHE A 186 -0.93 1.60 12.99
CA PHE A 186 0.19 0.98 12.28
C PHE A 186 1.35 0.72 13.22
N SER A 187 1.96 -0.46 13.12
CA SER A 187 3.19 -0.80 13.86
C SER A 187 4.23 -1.35 12.90
N PHE A 188 5.48 -0.89 12.99
CA PHE A 188 6.59 -1.36 12.19
C PHE A 188 7.71 -1.93 13.07
N VAL A 189 8.03 -3.21 12.88
CA VAL A 189 9.07 -3.94 13.60
C VAL A 189 10.18 -4.32 12.62
N ASN A 190 11.41 -3.87 12.88
CA ASN A 190 12.59 -4.21 12.08
C ASN A 190 13.58 -5.02 12.93
N ASP A 191 13.94 -6.21 12.48
CA ASP A 191 14.91 -7.09 13.16
C ASP A 191 14.60 -7.31 14.66
N GLY A 192 13.30 -7.41 14.97
CA GLY A 192 12.77 -7.69 16.31
C GLY A 192 12.56 -6.44 17.17
N ARG A 193 12.96 -5.27 16.68
CA ARG A 193 12.79 -3.99 17.38
C ARG A 193 11.60 -3.21 16.82
N LEU A 194 10.72 -2.74 17.70
CA LEU A 194 9.69 -1.78 17.33
C LEU A 194 10.35 -0.45 16.94
N VAL A 195 10.18 -0.05 15.67
CA VAL A 195 10.77 1.17 15.10
C VAL A 195 9.76 2.31 15.05
N PHE A 196 8.52 2.01 14.70
CA PHE A 196 7.45 2.99 14.58
C PHE A 196 6.12 2.39 15.05
N GLN A 197 5.30 3.23 15.67
CA GLN A 197 3.92 2.89 16.04
C GLN A 197 3.06 4.15 16.08
N SER A 198 1.97 4.17 15.30
CA SER A 198 0.95 5.21 15.39
C SER A 198 0.00 4.97 16.56
N THR A 199 -0.76 6.01 16.92
CA THR A 199 -1.76 5.96 18.00
C THR A 199 -3.04 5.26 17.56
N GLY A 200 -3.47 5.45 16.31
CA GLY A 200 -4.81 5.07 15.85
C GLY A 200 -5.91 5.91 16.52
N SER A 201 -5.61 7.15 16.89
CA SER A 201 -6.52 8.04 17.62
C SER A 201 -7.50 8.78 16.72
N GLY A 202 -7.29 8.80 15.40
CA GLY A 202 -8.00 9.64 14.45
C GLY A 202 -7.44 11.06 14.33
N ASP A 203 -6.49 11.44 15.20
CA ASP A 203 -5.84 12.75 15.14
C ASP A 203 -4.55 12.68 14.32
N LEU A 204 -4.53 13.39 13.19
CA LEU A 204 -3.36 13.51 12.32
C LEU A 204 -2.15 14.10 13.06
N TYR A 205 -2.37 15.00 14.02
CA TYR A 205 -1.28 15.61 14.78
C TYR A 205 -0.52 14.58 15.63
N ASP A 206 -1.23 13.64 16.25
CA ASP A 206 -0.62 12.55 17.00
C ASP A 206 0.31 11.73 16.11
N VAL A 207 -0.11 11.44 14.87
CA VAL A 207 0.70 10.71 13.90
C VAL A 207 1.92 11.53 13.47
N LEU A 208 1.77 12.83 13.21
CA LEU A 208 2.88 13.72 12.88
C LEU A 208 3.95 13.74 13.98
N VAL A 209 3.54 13.76 15.25
CA VAL A 209 4.46 13.66 16.38
C VAL A 209 5.20 12.32 16.37
N LYS A 210 4.54 11.21 16.02
CA LYS A 210 5.19 9.88 15.91
C LYS A 210 6.16 9.79 14.73
N VAL A 211 5.86 10.42 13.61
CA VAL A 211 6.67 10.35 12.38
C VAL A 211 7.86 11.32 12.44
N TYR A 212 7.61 12.59 12.76
CA TYR A 212 8.59 13.67 12.66
C TYR A 212 9.19 14.09 14.01
N GLY A 213 8.61 13.64 15.12
CA GLY A 213 8.96 14.09 16.47
C GLY A 213 8.26 15.40 16.84
N LEU A 214 8.10 15.61 18.16
CA LEU A 214 7.33 16.74 18.71
C LEU A 214 7.88 18.11 18.28
N GLU A 215 9.19 18.27 18.24
CA GLU A 215 9.82 19.56 17.87
C GLU A 215 9.48 19.96 16.43
N ASN A 216 9.53 19.01 15.50
CA ASN A 216 9.20 19.28 14.11
C ASN A 216 7.70 19.46 13.91
N ALA A 217 6.87 18.63 14.56
CA ALA A 217 5.42 18.73 14.48
C ALA A 217 4.89 20.08 15.00
N ARG A 218 5.52 20.67 16.02
CA ARG A 218 5.18 22.01 16.54
C ARG A 218 5.45 23.15 15.56
N LEU A 219 6.37 22.95 14.62
CA LEU A 219 6.69 23.94 13.59
C LEU A 219 5.77 23.81 12.37
N MET A 220 4.97 22.75 12.30
CA MET A 220 4.02 22.54 11.21
C MET A 220 2.75 23.35 11.44
N SER A 221 2.29 24.04 10.40
CA SER A 221 1.08 24.85 10.45
C SER A 221 -0.11 24.02 9.96
N PRO A 222 -1.25 24.02 10.68
CA PRO A 222 -2.46 23.40 10.17
C PRO A 222 -2.93 24.14 8.91
N VAL A 223 -3.23 23.38 7.87
CA VAL A 223 -3.91 23.86 6.66
C VAL A 223 -5.39 23.55 6.85
N GLY A 224 -6.18 24.58 7.14
CA GLY A 224 -7.64 24.47 7.21
C GLY A 224 -8.28 24.83 5.88
N ASN A 225 -9.37 24.12 5.51
CA ASN A 225 -10.31 24.40 4.41
C ASN A 225 -9.85 25.47 3.40
N VAL A 226 -8.82 25.16 2.61
CA VAL A 226 -8.49 25.96 1.42
C VAL A 226 -9.21 25.30 0.26
N ALA A 227 -10.24 25.96 -0.26
CA ALA A 227 -10.83 25.57 -1.54
C ALA A 227 -9.81 25.87 -2.65
N LEU A 228 -9.12 24.83 -3.13
CA LEU A 228 -8.27 24.98 -4.30
C LEU A 228 -9.15 24.93 -5.55
N GLY A 229 -9.34 26.09 -6.17
CA GLY A 229 -9.93 26.19 -7.50
C GLY A 229 -8.93 25.68 -8.54
N PHE A 230 -8.94 24.38 -8.82
CA PHE A 230 -8.25 23.84 -9.99
C PHE A 230 -9.08 24.15 -11.24
N GLN A 231 -8.72 25.22 -11.95
CA GLN A 231 -9.03 25.29 -13.38
C GLN A 231 -8.03 24.41 -14.10
N LEU A 232 -8.48 23.25 -14.58
CA LEU A 232 -7.74 22.49 -15.58
C LEU A 232 -7.52 23.44 -16.76
N ALA A 233 -6.28 23.91 -16.93
CA ALA A 233 -5.91 24.67 -18.10
C ALA A 233 -6.16 23.78 -19.32
N ASN A 234 -7.06 24.23 -20.21
CA ASN A 234 -7.26 23.61 -21.51
C ASN A 234 -5.89 23.46 -22.20
N GLN A 235 -5.59 22.27 -22.71
CA GLN A 235 -4.30 21.90 -23.31
C GLN A 235 -3.96 22.62 -24.63
N ASP A 236 -4.63 23.73 -24.96
CA ASP A 236 -4.47 24.45 -26.24
C ASP A 236 -3.87 25.86 -26.08
N ASP A 237 -3.10 26.13 -25.02
CA ASP A 237 -2.34 27.39 -24.89
C ASP A 237 -0.86 27.19 -25.32
N PRO A 238 -0.42 27.76 -26.47
CA PRO A 238 0.95 27.62 -26.95
C PRO A 238 2.00 28.39 -26.14
N THR A 239 1.61 29.10 -25.07
CA THR A 239 2.49 30.01 -24.33
C THR A 239 2.91 29.55 -22.94
N ALA A 240 2.57 28.31 -22.53
CA ALA A 240 2.99 27.77 -21.24
C ALA A 240 4.52 27.52 -21.21
N PRO A 241 5.23 27.91 -20.13
CA PRO A 241 6.68 27.76 -20.05
C PRO A 241 7.07 26.28 -20.03
N THR A 242 7.82 25.87 -21.05
CA THR A 242 8.50 24.58 -21.12
C THR A 242 9.71 24.60 -20.19
N GLY A 243 9.66 23.83 -19.11
CA GLY A 243 10.87 23.50 -18.35
C GLY A 243 10.63 23.28 -16.87
N LEU A 244 10.36 22.03 -16.50
CA LEU A 244 10.91 21.46 -15.26
C LEU A 244 11.53 20.12 -15.66
N GLU A 245 12.85 20.05 -15.56
CA GLU A 245 13.62 18.83 -15.77
C GLU A 245 13.12 17.76 -14.80
N GLN A 246 12.75 16.60 -15.34
CA GLN A 246 12.38 15.41 -14.57
C GLN A 246 13.62 14.87 -13.88
N ASP A 247 13.76 15.17 -12.59
CA ASP A 247 14.70 14.46 -11.73
C ASP A 247 14.04 13.18 -11.22
N ASP A 248 14.69 12.06 -11.52
CA ASP A 248 14.19 10.68 -11.51
C ASP A 248 14.11 10.07 -10.08
N ALA A 249 13.42 10.76 -9.16
CA ALA A 249 13.34 10.37 -7.75
C ALA A 249 11.89 10.11 -7.28
N LEU A 250 11.44 8.88 -7.49
CA LEU A 250 10.32 8.21 -6.79
C LEU A 250 8.97 8.94 -6.83
N ALA A 251 8.35 8.93 -8.01
CA ALA A 251 6.89 8.98 -8.14
C ALA A 251 6.30 7.67 -7.61
N LEU A 252 5.94 7.65 -6.33
CA LEU A 252 4.97 6.71 -5.78
C LEU A 252 3.73 7.54 -5.47
N ASP A 253 2.84 7.62 -6.45
CA ASP A 253 1.51 8.19 -6.30
C ASP A 253 0.77 7.38 -5.22
N VAL A 254 0.40 8.06 -4.14
CA VAL A 254 -0.53 7.56 -3.14
C VAL A 254 -1.87 8.19 -3.49
N ASP A 255 -2.77 7.40 -4.06
CA ASP A 255 -4.12 7.87 -4.35
C ASP A 255 -4.87 8.06 -3.02
N PHE A 256 -5.16 9.33 -2.68
CA PHE A 256 -5.97 9.67 -1.53
C PHE A 256 -7.44 9.37 -1.84
N MET A 257 -8.08 8.48 -1.08
CA MET A 257 -9.54 8.35 -1.12
C MET A 257 -10.21 9.36 -0.20
N MET A 258 -11.11 10.14 -0.77
CA MET A 258 -11.94 11.11 -0.08
C MET A 258 -12.79 10.43 1.01
N VAL A 259 -12.72 10.93 2.24
CA VAL A 259 -13.63 10.50 3.31
C VAL A 259 -15.03 11.04 3.01
N GLU A 260 -16.03 10.17 2.91
CA GLU A 260 -17.42 10.55 2.67
C GLU A 260 -17.95 11.48 3.79
N GLN A 261 -18.49 12.63 3.40
CA GLN A 261 -19.38 13.44 4.26
C GLN A 261 -20.84 13.12 3.90
N GLU A 262 -21.72 13.16 4.91
CA GLU A 262 -23.16 12.89 4.77
C GLU A 262 -23.81 13.67 3.59
N PRO A 263 -24.83 13.07 2.92
CA PRO A 263 -25.36 13.63 1.69
C PRO A 263 -26.15 14.92 1.98
N VAL A 264 -25.58 16.05 1.57
CA VAL A 264 -26.35 17.29 1.42
C VAL A 264 -27.27 17.13 0.20
N ALA A 265 -28.56 17.34 0.40
CA ALA A 265 -29.60 17.20 -0.62
C ALA A 265 -29.26 17.96 -1.92
N GLN A 266 -29.28 17.25 -3.06
CA GLN A 266 -29.02 17.82 -4.38
C GLN A 266 -30.22 18.66 -4.87
N PRO A 267 -30.02 19.88 -5.39
CA PRO A 267 -30.98 20.48 -6.31
C PRO A 267 -30.75 19.97 -7.74
N ALA A 268 -31.82 19.90 -8.51
CA ALA A 268 -31.88 19.28 -9.83
C ALA A 268 -31.09 20.04 -10.93
N SER A 269 -30.44 19.24 -11.77
CA SER A 269 -30.03 19.43 -13.18
C SER A 269 -29.37 20.76 -13.62
N GLY A 270 -28.13 20.62 -14.11
CA GLY A 270 -27.52 21.53 -15.08
C GLY A 270 -26.11 21.95 -14.69
N SER A 271 -25.10 21.43 -15.39
CA SER A 271 -23.68 21.84 -15.28
C SER A 271 -23.10 21.66 -13.86
N GLN A 272 -22.65 20.44 -13.52
CA GLN A 272 -21.77 20.27 -12.35
C GLN A 272 -20.44 20.95 -12.63
N ALA A 273 -20.24 22.14 -12.05
CA ALA A 273 -18.90 22.69 -11.85
C ALA A 273 -18.07 21.66 -11.07
N PRO A 274 -16.75 21.54 -11.35
CA PRO A 274 -15.91 20.62 -10.58
C PRO A 274 -16.04 20.96 -9.10
N SER A 275 -16.41 19.94 -8.30
CA SER A 275 -16.50 20.08 -6.85
C SER A 275 -15.17 20.63 -6.31
N PRO A 276 -15.18 21.60 -5.38
CA PRO A 276 -13.96 22.15 -4.84
C PRO A 276 -13.14 21.03 -4.18
N ILE A 277 -11.85 20.94 -4.51
CA ILE A 277 -10.93 20.08 -3.79
C ILE A 277 -10.66 20.75 -2.45
N LEU A 278 -11.09 20.09 -1.38
CA LEU A 278 -10.83 20.52 -0.01
C LEU A 278 -9.52 19.89 0.46
N VAL A 279 -8.53 20.72 0.74
CA VAL A 279 -7.25 20.28 1.31
C VAL A 279 -7.28 20.51 2.82
N PHE A 280 -7.06 19.43 3.57
CA PHE A 280 -6.89 19.43 5.02
C PHE A 280 -5.53 18.83 5.32
N GLY A 281 -4.84 19.35 6.34
CA GLY A 281 -3.53 18.80 6.65
C GLY A 281 -2.63 19.67 7.48
N TYR A 282 -1.34 19.37 7.37
CA TYR A 282 -0.27 20.20 7.92
C TYR A 282 0.75 20.53 6.84
N ALA A 283 1.23 21.77 6.84
CA ALA A 283 2.32 22.21 5.98
C ALA A 283 3.59 22.42 6.81
N SER A 284 4.70 21.87 6.33
CA SER A 284 6.04 22.16 6.87
C SER A 284 6.48 23.56 6.47
N VAL A 285 6.89 24.39 7.43
CA VAL A 285 7.56 25.66 7.12
C VAL A 285 8.96 25.42 6.53
N PRO A 286 9.43 26.24 5.57
CA PRO A 286 10.74 26.07 4.91
C PRO A 286 11.96 26.06 5.85
N THR A 287 11.77 26.51 7.10
CA THR A 287 12.81 26.58 8.13
C THR A 287 13.03 25.26 8.90
N LEU A 288 12.27 24.20 8.61
CA LEU A 288 12.42 22.90 9.27
C LEU A 288 13.81 22.28 8.97
N PRO A 289 14.61 21.96 10.00
CA PRO A 289 16.01 21.53 9.82
C PRO A 289 16.19 20.07 9.35
N ARG A 290 15.12 19.28 9.22
CA ARG A 290 15.19 17.84 8.89
C ARG A 290 14.27 17.33 7.79
N ALA A 291 13.36 18.15 7.26
CA ALA A 291 12.63 17.82 6.04
C ALA A 291 13.28 18.60 4.90
N ASN A 292 13.58 17.93 3.78
CA ASN A 292 14.17 18.51 2.58
C ASN A 292 13.83 20.00 2.41
N ARG A 293 14.83 20.88 2.44
CA ARG A 293 14.68 22.34 2.31
C ARG A 293 14.02 22.78 0.98
N ASN A 294 13.73 21.85 0.08
CA ASN A 294 13.16 22.08 -1.24
C ASN A 294 11.76 21.49 -1.43
N THR A 295 11.12 20.89 -0.41
CA THR A 295 9.77 20.30 -0.58
C THR A 295 8.79 20.78 0.49
N ILE A 296 7.62 21.24 0.04
CA ILE A 296 6.44 21.44 0.89
C ILE A 296 5.69 20.11 0.87
N ASN A 297 5.60 19.44 2.02
CA ASN A 297 4.74 18.27 2.15
C ASN A 297 3.39 18.73 2.66
N ILE A 298 2.34 18.43 1.90
CA ILE A 298 0.95 18.54 2.33
C ILE A 298 0.54 17.12 2.70
N PHE A 299 0.19 16.92 3.97
CA PHE A 299 -0.24 15.63 4.54
C PHE A 299 -1.74 15.60 4.73
#